data_AF-A0A8S3GE97-F1
#
_entry.id   AF-A0A8S3GE97-F1
#
_cell.length_a   1.000
_cell.length_b   1.000
_cell.length_c   1.000
_cell.angle_alpha   90.00
_cell.angle_beta   90.00
_cell.angle_gamma   90.00
#
_symmetry.space_group_name_H-M   'P 1'
#
loop_
_entity.id
_entity.type
_entity.pdbx_description
1 polymer ?
#
loop_
_entity_poly.entity_id
_entity_poly.type
_entity_poly.pdbx_seq_one_letter_code
_entity_poly.pdbx_strand_id
1 'polypeptide(L)'
;LVDLHNQLKEEHEKYLRLFVSSDPILHVYRGQAIAVEELNMIRENQGQLISFNNFLSISTNHNIAISFAKSVTLTEGLTRILFKFNIDTRLQGVKPYADISKLSAVSTEAEILVMMGSIFRIEDVNCDLSEQIWIAKLSMCSEDDYELKTLMIQMKSETEAGITSL
;
A
#
# COMPACT_ATOMS: atom_id res chain seq x y z
N LEU A 1 6.02 6.38 18.04
CA LEU A 1 5.31 6.71 16.79
C LEU A 1 5.86 7.99 16.14
N VAL A 2 5.92 9.13 16.84
CA VAL A 2 6.49 10.38 16.31
C VAL A 2 7.94 10.20 15.84
N ASP A 3 8.76 9.50 16.62
CA ASP A 3 10.17 9.25 16.28
C ASP A 3 10.33 8.44 14.98
N LEU A 4 9.62 7.30 14.87
CA LEU A 4 9.62 6.48 13.65
C LEU A 4 9.09 7.23 12.42
N HIS A 5 8.07 8.07 12.59
CA HIS A 5 7.57 8.92 11.51
C HIS A 5 8.65 9.90 11.01
N ASN A 6 9.36 10.56 11.92
CA ASN A 6 10.43 11.50 11.56
C ASN A 6 11.59 10.78 10.86
N GLN A 7 12.02 9.63 11.38
CA GLN A 7 13.07 8.82 10.75
C GLN A 7 12.68 8.36 9.34
N LEU A 8 11.45 7.87 9.18
CA LEU A 8 10.96 7.43 7.87
C LEU A 8 10.85 8.59 6.89
N LYS A 9 10.50 9.80 7.37
CA LYS A 9 10.49 11.02 6.55
C LYS A 9 11.88 11.40 6.06
N GLU A 10 12.89 11.36 6.93
CA GLU A 10 14.27 11.65 6.53
C GLU A 10 14.79 10.64 5.49
N GLU A 11 14.52 9.35 5.70
CA GLU A 11 14.90 8.30 4.75
C GLU A 11 14.13 8.41 3.44
N HIS A 12 12.85 8.79 3.48
CA HIS A 12 12.04 9.06 2.27
C HIS A 12 12.66 10.16 1.41
N GLU A 13 13.05 11.28 2.01
CA GLU A 13 13.70 12.38 1.30
C GLU A 13 15.06 11.97 0.71
N LYS A 14 15.85 11.18 1.45
CA LYS A 14 17.11 10.62 0.94
C LYS A 14 16.86 9.70 -0.25
N TYR A 15 15.87 8.82 -0.12
CA TYR A 15 15.48 7.86 -1.16
C TYR A 15 15.08 8.59 -2.44
N LEU A 16 14.20 9.59 -2.37
CA LEU A 16 13.79 10.37 -3.54
C LEU A 16 14.95 11.14 -4.18
N ARG A 17 15.88 11.71 -3.41
CA ARG A 17 17.07 12.38 -3.96
C ARG A 17 18.00 11.43 -4.71
N LEU A 18 18.08 10.18 -4.28
CA LEU A 18 18.95 9.16 -4.87
C LEU A 18 18.24 8.37 -5.99
N PHE A 19 16.91 8.43 -6.05
CA PHE A 19 16.12 7.72 -7.04
C PHE A 19 16.29 8.38 -8.43
N VAL A 20 17.28 7.88 -9.17
CA VAL A 20 17.51 8.24 -10.58
C VAL A 20 16.98 7.11 -11.44
N SER A 21 15.72 7.21 -11.85
CA SER A 21 15.09 6.29 -12.78
C SER A 21 14.53 7.06 -13.98
N SER A 22 14.55 6.43 -15.15
CA SER A 22 13.86 6.94 -16.34
C SER A 22 12.34 6.75 -16.25
N ASP A 23 11.89 5.76 -15.48
CA ASP A 23 10.51 5.55 -15.11
C ASP A 23 10.24 6.15 -13.72
N PRO A 24 9.34 7.14 -13.60
CA PRO A 24 9.00 7.73 -12.31
C PRO A 24 8.17 6.79 -11.43
N ILE A 25 7.64 5.69 -11.99
CA ILE A 25 6.82 4.74 -11.26
C ILE A 25 7.70 3.70 -10.58
N LEU A 26 7.61 3.67 -9.26
CA LEU A 26 8.19 2.64 -8.43
C LEU A 26 7.19 1.49 -8.28
N HIS A 27 7.53 0.35 -8.86
CA HIS A 27 6.73 -0.89 -8.75
C HIS A 27 7.19 -1.73 -7.57
N VAL A 28 6.25 -2.01 -6.67
CA VAL A 28 6.50 -2.71 -5.41
C VAL A 28 5.37 -3.65 -5.07
N TYR A 29 5.67 -4.67 -4.29
CA TYR A 29 4.87 -5.87 -4.20
C TYR A 29 4.74 -6.36 -2.76
N ARG A 30 3.57 -6.89 -2.42
CA ARG A 30 3.36 -7.61 -1.16
C ARG A 30 2.48 -8.82 -1.41
N GLY A 31 2.99 -10.00 -1.09
CA GLY A 31 2.19 -11.21 -1.11
C GLY A 31 1.83 -11.67 0.29
N GLN A 32 0.58 -12.11 0.47
CA GLN A 32 0.09 -12.65 1.74
C GLN A 32 -1.12 -13.57 1.53
N ALA A 33 -1.51 -14.27 2.59
CA ALA A 33 -2.86 -14.81 2.70
C ALA A 33 -3.82 -13.71 3.21
N ILE A 34 -5.07 -13.75 2.74
CA ILE A 34 -6.11 -12.78 3.10
C ILE A 34 -7.44 -13.52 3.25
N ALA A 35 -8.36 -12.97 4.05
CA ALA A 35 -9.73 -13.50 4.13
C ALA A 35 -10.45 -13.33 2.79
N VAL A 36 -11.25 -14.32 2.41
CA VAL A 36 -12.05 -14.27 1.16
C VAL A 36 -13.02 -13.08 1.20
N GLU A 37 -13.57 -12.76 2.36
CA GLU A 37 -14.45 -11.61 2.58
C GLU A 37 -13.72 -10.29 2.32
N GLU A 38 -12.49 -10.15 2.80
CA GLU A 38 -11.66 -8.97 2.59
C GLU A 38 -11.26 -8.84 1.12
N LEU A 39 -10.92 -9.93 0.44
CA LEU A 39 -10.72 -9.93 -1.02
C LEU A 39 -11.97 -9.44 -1.75
N ASN A 40 -13.15 -9.97 -1.40
CA ASN A 40 -14.40 -9.57 -2.06
C ASN A 40 -14.70 -8.08 -1.85
N MET A 41 -14.47 -7.56 -0.64
CA MET A 41 -14.55 -6.13 -0.36
C MET A 41 -13.62 -5.32 -1.29
N ILE A 42 -12.36 -5.74 -1.46
CA ILE A 42 -11.42 -5.05 -2.36
C ILE A 42 -11.90 -5.12 -3.83
N ARG A 43 -12.45 -6.27 -4.26
CA ARG A 43 -12.97 -6.45 -5.63
C ARG A 43 -14.20 -5.59 -5.92
N GLU A 44 -15.14 -5.53 -5.00
CA GLU A 44 -16.38 -4.76 -5.14
C GLU A 44 -16.13 -3.25 -5.12
N ASN A 45 -15.02 -2.83 -4.51
CA ASN A 45 -14.61 -1.42 -4.40
C ASN A 45 -13.52 -1.04 -5.41
N GLN A 46 -13.43 -1.71 -6.57
CA GLN A 46 -12.60 -1.24 -7.68
C GLN A 46 -12.94 0.22 -8.05
N GLY A 47 -11.91 1.01 -8.32
CA GLY A 47 -11.97 2.46 -8.53
C GLY A 47 -11.97 3.29 -7.25
N GLN A 48 -12.31 2.71 -6.09
CA GLN A 48 -12.37 3.41 -4.82
C GLN A 48 -10.99 3.51 -4.14
N LEU A 49 -10.94 4.30 -3.05
CA LEU A 49 -9.76 4.46 -2.21
C LEU A 49 -9.72 3.44 -1.08
N ILE A 50 -8.53 2.93 -0.78
CA ILE A 50 -8.23 2.06 0.35
C ILE A 50 -7.06 2.64 1.14
N SER A 51 -7.16 2.62 2.48
CA SER A 51 -6.08 3.00 3.39
C SER A 51 -5.63 1.82 4.22
N PHE A 52 -4.32 1.76 4.52
CA PHE A 52 -3.78 0.73 5.39
C PHE A 52 -3.51 1.29 6.79
N ASN A 53 -4.11 0.66 7.80
CA ASN A 53 -4.04 1.13 9.20
C ASN A 53 -2.73 0.78 9.91
N ASN A 54 -1.92 -0.09 9.30
CA ASN A 54 -0.61 -0.51 9.81
C ASN A 54 0.49 -0.06 8.84
N PHE A 55 1.74 -0.12 9.30
CA PHE A 55 2.88 0.00 8.39
C PHE A 55 2.81 -1.08 7.32
N LEU A 56 3.10 -0.68 6.10
CA LEU A 56 3.13 -1.55 4.94
C LEU A 56 4.58 -1.87 4.61
N SER A 57 4.96 -3.13 4.83
CA SER A 57 6.21 -3.68 4.29
C SER A 57 5.93 -4.25 2.90
N ILE A 58 6.63 -3.71 1.91
CA ILE A 58 6.50 -4.02 0.48
C ILE A 58 7.90 -4.25 -0.09
N SER A 59 8.03 -5.02 -1.16
CA SER A 59 9.31 -5.36 -1.77
C SER A 59 9.35 -4.91 -3.23
N THR A 60 10.49 -4.39 -3.68
CA THR A 60 10.72 -4.20 -5.13
C THR A 60 10.90 -5.53 -5.87
N ASN A 61 11.13 -6.63 -5.14
CA ASN A 61 11.32 -7.96 -5.69
C ASN A 61 10.00 -8.75 -5.74
N HIS A 62 9.41 -8.82 -6.94
CA HIS A 62 8.19 -9.55 -7.23
C HIS A 62 8.23 -11.03 -6.77
N ASN A 63 9.35 -11.73 -6.98
CA ASN A 63 9.46 -13.15 -6.67
C ASN A 63 9.47 -13.39 -5.16
N ILE A 64 10.10 -12.49 -4.39
CA ILE A 64 10.06 -12.54 -2.93
C ILE A 64 8.62 -12.33 -2.44
N ALA A 65 7.92 -11.31 -2.97
CA ALA A 65 6.53 -11.07 -2.61
C ALA A 65 5.62 -12.29 -2.91
N ILE A 66 5.75 -12.90 -4.09
CA ILE A 66 5.02 -14.14 -4.41
C ILE A 66 5.38 -15.27 -3.45
N SER A 67 6.67 -15.42 -3.10
CA SER A 67 7.09 -16.47 -2.18
C SER A 67 6.44 -16.33 -0.81
N PHE A 68 6.25 -15.09 -0.31
CA PHE A 68 5.49 -14.81 0.90
C PHE A 68 4.01 -15.17 0.75
N ALA A 69 3.38 -14.83 -0.38
CA ALA A 69 2.00 -15.24 -0.61
C ALA A 69 1.85 -16.75 -0.60
N LYS A 70 2.85 -17.51 -1.09
CA LYS A 70 2.81 -18.98 -1.23
C LYS A 70 3.28 -19.76 -0.01
N SER A 71 4.11 -19.16 0.85
CA SER A 71 4.67 -19.83 2.04
C SER A 71 3.63 -20.09 3.13
N VAL A 72 2.52 -19.36 3.13
CA VAL A 72 1.44 -19.53 4.11
C VAL A 72 0.60 -20.76 3.78
N THR A 73 0.28 -21.59 4.78
CA THR A 73 -0.71 -22.67 4.61
C THR A 73 -2.12 -22.06 4.63
N LEU A 74 -2.92 -22.32 3.58
CA LEU A 74 -4.30 -21.83 3.53
C LEU A 74 -5.20 -22.68 4.41
N THR A 75 -6.03 -22.02 5.22
CA THR A 75 -7.17 -22.63 5.92
C THR A 75 -8.47 -22.26 5.20
N GLU A 76 -9.58 -22.88 5.61
CA GLU A 76 -10.90 -22.48 5.12
C GLU A 76 -11.14 -20.98 5.34
N GLY A 77 -11.73 -20.32 4.34
CA GLY A 77 -11.96 -18.87 4.35
C GLY A 77 -10.76 -18.00 3.99
N LEU A 78 -9.57 -18.58 3.74
CA LEU A 78 -8.40 -17.83 3.27
C LEU A 78 -8.09 -18.07 1.80
N THR A 79 -7.52 -17.05 1.16
CA THR A 79 -6.97 -17.13 -0.20
C THR A 79 -5.65 -16.37 -0.29
N ARG A 80 -4.93 -16.53 -1.39
CA ARG A 80 -3.66 -15.83 -1.64
C ARG A 80 -3.91 -14.58 -2.46
N ILE A 81 -3.23 -13.51 -2.10
CA ILE A 81 -3.23 -12.27 -2.86
C ILE A 81 -1.81 -11.71 -3.00
N LEU A 82 -1.54 -11.14 -4.16
CA LEU A 82 -0.39 -10.31 -4.45
C LEU A 82 -0.88 -8.88 -4.71
N PHE A 83 -0.56 -7.99 -3.79
CA PHE A 83 -0.72 -6.56 -4.02
C PHE A 83 0.44 -6.05 -4.89
N LYS A 84 0.10 -5.34 -5.97
CA LYS A 84 1.03 -4.61 -6.83
C LYS A 84 0.77 -3.12 -6.64
N PHE A 85 1.69 -2.43 -6.00
CA PHE A 85 1.57 -0.99 -5.79
C PHE A 85 2.41 -0.25 -6.83
N ASN A 86 1.80 0.78 -7.41
CA ASN A 86 2.46 1.76 -8.26
C ASN A 86 2.58 3.05 -7.47
N ILE A 87 3.82 3.49 -7.25
CA ILE A 87 4.11 4.73 -6.53
C ILE A 87 4.80 5.68 -7.50
N ASP A 88 4.11 6.73 -7.93
CA ASP A 88 4.76 7.79 -8.70
C ASP A 88 5.61 8.64 -7.75
N THR A 89 6.93 8.51 -7.90
CA THR A 89 7.94 9.15 -7.04
C THR A 89 7.95 10.68 -7.11
N ARG A 90 7.21 11.26 -8.05
CA ARG A 90 7.07 12.72 -8.20
C ARG A 90 5.92 13.28 -7.36
N LEU A 91 5.00 12.42 -6.90
CA LEU A 91 3.86 12.85 -6.10
C LEU A 91 4.33 13.53 -4.81
N GLN A 92 3.78 14.71 -4.56
CA GLN A 92 3.99 15.46 -3.33
C GLN A 92 2.82 15.22 -2.38
N GLY A 93 3.00 15.48 -1.09
CA GLY A 93 1.91 15.35 -0.11
C GLY A 93 1.43 13.90 0.10
N VAL A 94 2.27 12.91 -0.19
CA VAL A 94 2.04 11.51 0.19
C VAL A 94 2.58 11.23 1.58
N LYS A 95 2.10 10.17 2.23
CA LYS A 95 2.72 9.71 3.46
C LYS A 95 4.13 9.14 3.17
N PRO A 96 5.10 9.32 4.09
CA PRO A 96 6.48 8.89 3.83
C PRO A 96 6.62 7.39 3.58
N TYR A 97 7.57 7.05 2.72
CA TYR A 97 8.03 5.67 2.48
C TYR A 97 9.52 5.65 2.17
N ALA A 98 10.24 4.60 2.54
CA ALA A 98 11.67 4.51 2.26
C ALA A 98 12.13 3.07 2.06
N ASP A 99 13.17 2.90 1.24
CA ASP A 99 13.95 1.67 1.18
C ASP A 99 14.73 1.51 2.49
N ILE A 100 14.38 0.46 3.24
CA ILE A 100 15.01 0.11 4.51
C ILE A 100 15.90 -1.13 4.38
N SER A 101 16.21 -1.59 3.17
CA SER A 101 17.02 -2.80 2.95
C SER A 101 18.41 -2.73 3.58
N LYS A 102 18.95 -1.51 3.77
CA LYS A 102 20.24 -1.27 4.45
C LYS A 102 20.11 -1.23 5.99
N LEU A 103 18.89 -1.08 6.49
CA LEU A 103 18.58 -1.04 7.93
C LEU A 103 17.96 -2.36 8.40
N SER A 104 17.36 -3.12 7.49
CA SER A 104 16.76 -4.43 7.75
C SER A 104 17.84 -5.48 7.98
N ALA A 105 17.59 -6.38 8.95
CA ALA A 105 18.44 -7.53 9.19
C ALA A 105 18.50 -8.48 7.97
N VAL A 106 17.53 -8.37 7.06
CA VAL A 106 17.39 -9.21 5.86
C VAL A 106 17.51 -8.34 4.60
N SER A 107 18.74 -7.95 4.27
CA SER A 107 19.05 -7.07 3.13
C SER A 107 18.59 -7.57 1.75
N THR A 108 18.27 -8.85 1.62
CA THR A 108 17.87 -9.48 0.35
C THR A 108 16.41 -9.21 -0.04
N GLU A 109 15.58 -8.73 0.89
CA GLU A 109 14.14 -8.52 0.64
C GLU A 109 13.84 -7.26 -0.18
N ALA A 110 14.82 -6.39 -0.40
CA ALA A 110 14.65 -5.13 -1.13
C ALA A 110 13.41 -4.34 -0.63
N GLU A 111 13.32 -4.27 0.71
CA GLU A 111 12.16 -3.85 1.48
C GLU A 111 12.01 -2.33 1.48
N ILE A 112 10.82 -1.88 1.13
CA ILE A 112 10.35 -0.52 1.31
C ILE A 112 9.30 -0.54 2.44
N LEU A 113 9.49 0.33 3.41
CA LEU A 113 8.51 0.54 4.47
C LEU A 113 7.68 1.78 4.13
N VAL A 114 6.36 1.63 4.16
CA VAL A 114 5.40 2.69 3.89
C VAL A 114 4.65 3.01 5.18
N MET A 115 4.54 4.30 5.48
CA MET A 115 3.88 4.80 6.68
C MET A 115 2.39 4.40 6.71
N MET A 116 1.88 4.05 7.90
CA MET A 116 0.45 3.84 8.12
C MET A 116 -0.38 5.06 7.70
N GLY A 117 -1.63 4.83 7.29
CA GLY A 117 -2.51 5.88 6.78
C GLY A 117 -2.17 6.34 5.35
N SER A 118 -1.27 5.61 4.66
CA SER A 118 -1.10 5.76 3.21
C SER A 118 -2.35 5.30 2.49
N ILE A 119 -2.72 6.04 1.45
CA ILE A 119 -3.96 5.84 0.69
C ILE A 119 -3.60 5.42 -0.73
N PHE A 120 -4.34 4.44 -1.22
CA PHE A 120 -4.18 3.91 -2.56
C PHE A 120 -5.53 3.81 -3.25
N ARG A 121 -5.54 3.93 -4.57
CA ARG A 121 -6.70 3.63 -5.40
C ARG A 121 -6.66 2.18 -5.86
N ILE A 122 -7.79 1.50 -5.81
CA ILE A 122 -7.92 0.13 -6.32
C ILE A 122 -8.14 0.18 -7.83
N GLU A 123 -7.10 -0.09 -8.62
CA GLU A 123 -7.19 0.04 -10.07
C GLU A 123 -7.84 -1.19 -10.71
N ASP A 124 -7.42 -2.37 -10.27
CA ASP A 124 -7.81 -3.64 -10.89
C ASP A 124 -7.57 -4.78 -9.90
N VAL A 125 -8.42 -5.78 -9.96
CA VAL A 125 -8.36 -6.99 -9.13
C VAL A 125 -8.77 -8.17 -10.00
N ASN A 126 -7.82 -9.04 -10.30
CA ASN A 126 -8.02 -10.20 -11.14
C ASN A 126 -7.38 -11.45 -10.51
N CYS A 127 -7.78 -12.63 -10.99
CA CYS A 127 -7.19 -13.89 -10.56
C CYS A 127 -6.25 -14.41 -11.64
N ASP A 128 -5.00 -14.67 -11.27
CA ASP A 128 -4.10 -15.48 -12.08
C ASP A 128 -4.43 -16.96 -11.83
N LEU A 129 -5.15 -17.54 -12.79
CA LEU A 129 -5.60 -18.93 -12.72
C LEU A 129 -4.43 -19.94 -12.76
N SER A 130 -3.31 -19.57 -13.37
CA SER A 130 -2.14 -20.45 -13.49
C SER A 130 -1.39 -20.55 -12.16
N GLU A 131 -1.27 -19.42 -11.47
CA GLU A 131 -0.58 -19.31 -10.18
C GLU A 131 -1.52 -19.47 -8.98
N GLN A 132 -2.84 -19.58 -9.23
CA GLN A 132 -3.92 -19.63 -8.23
C GLN A 132 -3.81 -18.51 -7.19
N ILE A 133 -3.55 -17.29 -7.65
CA ILE A 133 -3.34 -16.11 -6.80
C ILE A 133 -4.14 -14.93 -7.32
N TRP A 134 -4.77 -14.19 -6.41
CA TRP A 134 -5.39 -12.91 -6.75
C TRP A 134 -4.34 -11.82 -6.87
N ILE A 135 -4.50 -10.93 -7.83
CA ILE A 135 -3.62 -9.79 -8.06
C ILE A 135 -4.45 -8.52 -7.93
N ALA A 136 -4.15 -7.71 -6.92
CA ALA A 136 -4.73 -6.39 -6.75
C ALA A 136 -3.71 -5.32 -7.13
N LYS A 137 -4.01 -4.52 -8.16
CA LYS A 137 -3.20 -3.38 -8.59
C LYS A 137 -3.71 -2.12 -7.89
N LEU A 138 -2.78 -1.41 -7.27
CA LEU A 138 -3.05 -0.25 -6.43
C LEU A 138 -2.14 0.92 -6.85
N SER A 139 -2.67 2.14 -6.91
CA SER A 139 -1.85 3.35 -7.16
C SER A 139 -1.85 4.26 -5.94
N MET A 140 -0.68 4.71 -5.49
CA MET A 140 -0.60 5.64 -4.36
C MET A 140 -1.24 6.97 -4.71
N CYS A 141 -2.08 7.49 -3.80
CA CYS A 141 -2.73 8.79 -3.94
C CYS A 141 -2.04 9.82 -3.04
N SER A 142 -1.93 11.06 -3.52
CA SER A 142 -1.48 12.19 -2.70
C SER A 142 -2.63 12.88 -1.99
N GLU A 143 -2.33 13.65 -0.96
CA GLU A 143 -3.29 14.57 -0.33
C GLU A 143 -3.86 15.60 -1.31
N ASP A 144 -3.23 15.78 -2.48
CA ASP A 144 -3.72 16.65 -3.55
C ASP A 144 -4.76 16.02 -4.47
N ASP A 145 -4.99 14.71 -4.37
CA ASP A 145 -6.04 14.02 -5.11
C ASP A 145 -7.41 14.65 -4.81
N TYR A 146 -8.09 15.13 -5.87
CA TYR A 146 -9.35 15.86 -5.75
C TYR A 146 -10.45 15.03 -5.08
N GLU A 147 -10.51 13.73 -5.38
CA GLU A 147 -11.48 12.83 -4.78
C GLU A 147 -11.18 12.63 -3.31
N LEU A 148 -9.91 12.43 -2.95
CA LEU A 148 -9.50 12.33 -1.55
C LEU A 148 -9.82 13.62 -0.77
N LYS A 149 -9.54 14.79 -1.34
CA LYS A 149 -9.91 16.08 -0.76
C LYS A 149 -11.42 16.19 -0.55
N THR A 150 -12.20 15.82 -1.55
CA THR A 150 -13.68 15.88 -1.49
C THR A 150 -14.21 14.97 -0.39
N LEU A 151 -13.71 13.73 -0.31
CA LEU A 151 -14.06 12.77 0.74
C LEU A 151 -13.71 13.31 2.13
N MET A 152 -12.50 13.85 2.31
CA MET A 152 -12.09 14.45 3.59
C MET A 152 -12.96 15.64 4.01
N ILE A 153 -13.42 16.46 3.06
CA ILE A 153 -14.33 17.58 3.34
C ILE A 153 -15.71 17.06 3.76
N GLN A 154 -16.24 16.05 3.06
CA GLN A 154 -17.52 15.43 3.39
C GLN A 154 -17.50 14.82 4.80
N MET A 155 -16.50 14.01 5.13
CA MET A 155 -16.36 13.40 6.46
C MET A 155 -16.28 14.44 7.59
N LYS A 156 -15.56 15.56 7.37
CA LYS A 156 -15.51 16.66 8.34
C LYS A 156 -16.88 17.30 8.54
N SER A 157 -17.62 17.55 7.45
CA SER A 157 -18.96 18.14 7.53
C SER A 157 -19.96 17.23 8.26
N GLU A 158 -19.86 15.91 8.10
CA GLU A 158 -20.69 14.93 8.82
C GLU A 158 -20.36 14.86 10.31
N THR A 159 -19.07 14.95 10.66
CA THR A 159 -18.60 14.95 12.05
C THR A 159 -19.01 16.24 12.78
N GLU A 160 -18.98 17.38 12.09
CA GLU A 160 -19.42 18.69 12.62
C GLU A 160 -20.96 18.79 12.73
N ALA A 161 -21.70 18.12 11.84
CA ALA A 161 -23.16 18.02 11.90
C ALA A 161 -23.67 16.98 12.93
N GLY A 162 -22.77 16.13 13.44
CA GLY A 162 -23.08 14.94 14.24
C GLY A 162 -22.81 15.03 15.74
N ILE A 163 -22.88 16.20 16.38
CA ILE A 163 -23.04 16.25 17.85
C ILE A 163 -24.47 15.82 18.19
N THR A 164 -24.70 14.51 18.20
CA THR A 164 -25.67 13.88 19.08
C THR A 164 -24.99 12.62 19.59
N SER A 165 -24.50 12.70 20.83
CA SER A 165 -23.79 11.61 21.48
C SER A 165 -24.65 10.36 21.60
N LEU A 166 -24.06 9.21 21.31
CA LEU A 166 -24.23 7.98 22.08
C LEU A 166 -22.85 7.54 22.57
#